data_AF-A0A359CF96-F1
#
_entry.id   AF-A0A359CF96-F1
#
_cell.length_a   1.000
_cell.length_b   1.000
_cell.length_c   1.000
_cell.angle_alpha   90.00
_cell.angle_beta   90.00
_cell.angle_gamma   90.00
#
_symmetry.space_group_name_H-M   'P 1'
#
loop_
_entity.id
_entity.type
_entity.pdbx_description
1 polymer ?
#
loop_
_entity_poly.entity_id
_entity_poly.type
_entity_poly.pdbx_seq_one_letter_code
_entity_poly.pdbx_strand_id
1 'polypeptide(L)'
;MGKGIAKKEVDFSSLIENARCKNELKILEAAIKYHGITGDIKDEDIAAKYEHVRHYGVGIYTLRYQGKLLFRRFRQDMEGIKFRYESPIFNNVTE
;
A
#
# COMPACT_ATOMS: atom_id res chain seq x y z
N MET A 1 12.04 43.51 -20.47
CA MET A 1 11.00 42.48 -20.27
C MET A 1 11.68 41.15 -19.98
N GLY A 2 11.97 40.85 -18.71
CA GLY A 2 12.47 39.52 -18.32
C GLY A 2 11.29 38.65 -17.95
N LYS A 3 10.93 37.67 -18.79
CA LYS A 3 9.97 36.63 -18.41
C LYS A 3 10.65 35.75 -17.37
N GLY A 4 10.32 35.95 -16.10
CA GLY A 4 10.75 35.08 -15.01
C GLY A 4 10.28 33.67 -15.30
N ILE A 5 11.21 32.74 -15.46
CA ILE A 5 10.91 31.32 -15.56
C ILE A 5 10.38 30.93 -14.17
N ALA A 6 9.07 30.70 -14.08
CA ALA A 6 8.46 30.19 -12.86
C ALA A 6 9.16 28.86 -12.54
N LYS A 7 9.93 28.83 -11.44
CA LYS A 7 10.44 27.59 -10.88
C LYS A 7 9.22 26.76 -10.51
N LYS A 8 8.99 25.68 -11.26
CA LYS A 8 7.94 24.71 -10.94
C LYS A 8 8.34 24.09 -9.60
N GLU A 9 7.66 24.46 -8.52
CA GLU A 9 7.84 23.81 -7.23
C GLU A 9 7.55 22.32 -7.40
N VAL A 10 8.48 21.50 -6.93
CA VAL A 10 8.32 20.05 -6.96
C VAL A 10 7.41 19.67 -5.81
N ASP A 11 6.23 19.14 -6.13
CA ASP A 11 5.34 18.56 -5.14
C ASP A 11 5.84 17.17 -4.73
N PHE A 12 6.65 17.15 -3.67
CA PHE A 12 7.21 15.92 -3.10
C PHE A 12 6.14 14.99 -2.53
N SER A 13 5.02 15.52 -2.04
CA SER A 13 3.93 14.71 -1.47
C SER A 13 3.30 13.83 -2.55
N SER A 14 2.95 14.43 -3.69
CA SER A 14 2.42 13.70 -4.84
C SER A 14 3.43 12.67 -5.38
N LEU A 15 4.73 12.98 -5.38
CA LEU A 15 5.75 12.03 -5.82
C LEU A 15 5.85 10.81 -4.91
N ILE A 16 5.86 11.01 -3.59
CA ILE A 16 5.92 9.94 -2.59
C ILE A 16 4.65 9.08 -2.67
N GLU A 17 3.48 9.70 -2.78
CA GLU A 17 2.21 8.98 -2.91
C GLU A 17 2.19 8.13 -4.18
N ASN A 18 2.60 8.68 -5.32
CA ASN A 18 2.65 7.93 -6.57
C ASN A 18 3.63 6.75 -6.50
N ALA A 19 4.80 6.94 -5.87
CA ALA A 19 5.77 5.86 -5.68
C ALA A 19 5.20 4.75 -4.79
N ARG A 20 4.51 5.12 -3.70
CA ARG A 20 3.82 4.20 -2.80
C ARG A 20 2.75 3.39 -3.55
N CYS A 21 1.84 4.06 -4.26
CA CYS A 21 0.77 3.41 -5.02
C CYS A 21 1.33 2.42 -6.05
N LYS A 22 2.40 2.78 -6.77
CA LYS A 22 3.06 1.87 -7.72
C LYS A 22 3.62 0.62 -7.06
N ASN A 23 4.19 0.73 -5.85
CA ASN A 23 4.66 -0.43 -5.11
C ASN A 23 3.51 -1.29 -4.60
N GLU A 24 2.47 -0.67 -4.04
CA GLU A 24 1.30 -1.38 -3.53
C GLU A 24 0.56 -2.14 -4.63
N LEU A 25 0.44 -1.57 -5.82
CA LEU A 25 -0.15 -2.26 -6.98
C LEU A 25 0.61 -3.54 -7.34
N LYS A 26 1.95 -3.50 -7.33
CA LYS A 26 2.77 -4.70 -7.60
C LYS A 26 2.55 -5.79 -6.54
N ILE A 27 2.46 -5.39 -5.27
CA ILE A 27 2.22 -6.32 -4.16
C ILE A 27 0.81 -6.91 -4.27
N LEU A 28 -0.17 -6.06 -4.55
CA LEU A 28 -1.57 -6.43 -4.75
C LEU A 28 -1.70 -7.46 -5.88
N GLU A 29 -1.16 -7.16 -7.07
CA GLU A 29 -1.19 -8.07 -8.23
C GLU A 29 -0.56 -9.43 -7.91
N ALA A 30 0.59 -9.42 -7.24
CA ALA A 30 1.27 -10.65 -6.86
C ALA A 30 0.50 -11.43 -5.79
N ALA A 31 -0.13 -10.77 -4.81
CA ALA A 31 -0.96 -11.42 -3.81
C ALA A 31 -2.26 -12.01 -4.39
N ILE A 32 -2.89 -11.31 -5.35
CA ILE A 32 -4.06 -11.81 -6.09
C ILE A 32 -3.70 -13.09 -6.85
N LYS A 33 -2.57 -13.07 -7.58
CA LYS A 33 -2.04 -14.25 -8.28
C LYS A 33 -1.73 -15.40 -7.33
N TYR A 34 -1.11 -15.11 -6.18
CA TYR A 34 -0.81 -16.11 -5.15
C TYR A 34 -2.07 -16.83 -4.66
N HIS A 35 -3.16 -16.08 -4.46
CA HIS A 35 -4.45 -16.63 -4.02
C HIS A 35 -5.27 -17.30 -5.14
N GLY A 36 -4.76 -17.31 -6.37
CA GLY A 36 -5.46 -17.84 -7.54
C GLY A 36 -6.75 -17.09 -7.89
N ILE A 37 -6.85 -15.81 -7.50
CA ILE A 37 -8.03 -14.98 -7.80
C ILE A 37 -8.00 -14.66 -9.30
N THR A 38 -9.06 -15.05 -10.01
CA THR A 38 -9.23 -14.84 -11.45
C THR A 38 -10.58 -14.18 -11.73
N GLY A 39 -10.67 -13.44 -12.83
CA GLY A 39 -11.89 -12.75 -13.25
C GLY A 39 -11.93 -11.26 -12.87
N ASP A 40 -13.09 -10.65 -13.08
CA ASP A 40 -13.31 -9.24 -12.82
C ASP A 40 -13.40 -8.98 -11.32
N ILE A 41 -12.43 -8.23 -10.80
CA ILE A 41 -12.39 -7.80 -9.40
C ILE A 41 -13.30 -6.58 -9.26
N LYS A 42 -14.26 -6.65 -8.34
CA LYS A 42 -15.13 -5.52 -8.01
C LYS A 42 -14.63 -4.81 -6.75
N ASP A 43 -14.97 -3.53 -6.65
CA ASP A 43 -14.63 -2.72 -5.47
C ASP A 43 -15.22 -3.30 -4.18
N GLU A 44 -16.42 -3.90 -4.24
CA GLU A 44 -17.09 -4.54 -3.10
C GLU A 44 -16.34 -5.77 -2.56
N ASP A 45 -15.53 -6.42 -3.40
CA ASP A 45 -14.70 -7.55 -2.97
C ASP A 45 -13.46 -7.09 -2.18
N ILE A 46 -13.09 -5.82 -2.30
CA ILE A 46 -11.90 -5.24 -1.69
C ILE A 46 -12.28 -4.52 -0.39
N ALA A 47 -11.67 -4.94 0.72
CA ALA A 47 -11.81 -4.28 2.00
C ALA A 47 -10.49 -3.61 2.41
N ALA A 48 -10.48 -2.28 2.46
CA ALA A 48 -9.40 -1.47 2.99
C ALA A 48 -9.78 -0.92 4.37
N LYS A 49 -9.00 -1.22 5.41
CA LYS A 49 -9.23 -0.71 6.77
C LYS A 49 -7.94 -0.58 7.57
N TYR A 50 -7.96 0.29 8.57
CA TYR A 50 -6.90 0.34 9.58
C TYR A 50 -7.25 -0.64 10.70
N GLU A 51 -6.44 -1.69 10.86
CA GLU A 51 -6.63 -2.72 11.88
C GLU A 51 -5.60 -2.57 13.01
N HIS A 52 -6.01 -2.86 14.25
CA HIS A 52 -5.04 -3.02 15.33
C HIS A 52 -4.30 -4.36 15.16
N VAL A 53 -2.98 -4.30 15.03
CA VAL A 53 -2.13 -5.49 14.93
C VAL A 53 -1.37 -5.64 16.24
N ARG A 54 -1.35 -6.85 16.79
CA ARG A 54 -0.68 -7.16 18.05
C ARG A 54 0.76 -6.64 18.02
N HIS A 55 1.18 -6.00 19.11
CA HIS A 55 2.51 -5.38 19.26
C HIS A 55 2.75 -4.09 18.44
N TYR A 56 1.73 -3.55 17.76
CA TYR A 56 1.80 -2.22 17.13
C TYR A 56 0.85 -1.25 17.83
N GLY A 57 1.38 -0.12 18.30
CA GLY A 57 0.62 0.92 18.99
C GLY A 57 -0.25 1.78 18.07
N VAL A 58 -0.18 1.59 16.75
CA VAL A 58 -0.91 2.36 15.74
C VAL A 58 -1.73 1.43 14.85
N GLY A 59 -2.82 1.96 14.28
CA GLY A 59 -3.60 1.25 13.28
C GLY A 59 -2.76 0.98 12.03
N ILE A 60 -2.78 -0.27 11.56
CA ILE A 60 -2.05 -0.73 10.39
C ILE A 60 -3.01 -0.78 9.21
N TYR A 61 -2.65 -0.14 8.10
CA TYR A 61 -3.47 -0.22 6.89
C TYR A 61 -3.42 -1.65 6.35
N THR A 62 -4.58 -2.28 6.27
CA THR A 62 -4.76 -3.65 5.79
C THR A 62 -5.68 -3.65 4.57
N LEU A 63 -5.29 -4.38 3.54
CA LEU A 63 -6.08 -4.62 2.34
C LEU A 63 -6.39 -6.11 2.21
N ARG A 64 -7.67 -6.43 2.00
CA ARG A 64 -8.17 -7.80 1.84
C ARG A 64 -9.03 -7.92 0.59
N TYR A 65 -9.04 -9.11 -0.02
CA TYR A 65 -9.99 -9.50 -1.06
C TYR A 65 -10.85 -10.64 -0.53
N GLN A 66 -12.17 -10.45 -0.41
CA GLN A 66 -13.10 -11.44 0.14
C GLN A 66 -12.58 -12.10 1.43
N GLY A 67 -12.04 -11.28 2.35
CA GLY A 67 -11.46 -11.71 3.62
C GLY A 67 -9.99 -12.18 3.55
N LYS A 68 -9.49 -12.62 2.38
CA LYS A 68 -8.09 -13.03 2.18
C LYS A 68 -7.16 -11.83 2.29
N LEU A 69 -6.10 -11.94 3.08
CA LEU A 69 -5.10 -10.89 3.21
C LEU A 69 -4.34 -10.69 1.89
N LEU A 70 -4.32 -9.46 1.38
CA LEU A 70 -3.48 -9.07 0.25
C LEU A 70 -2.19 -8.46 0.77
N PHE A 71 -2.28 -7.42 1.59
CA PHE A 71 -1.14 -6.89 2.33
C PHE A 71 -1.54 -6.07 3.56
N ARG A 72 -0.56 -5.88 4.46
CA ARG A 72 -0.53 -4.85 5.51
C ARG A 72 0.62 -3.89 5.28
N ARG A 73 0.40 -2.60 5.54
CA ARG A 73 1.40 -1.54 5.40
C ARG A 73 1.78 -0.97 6.77
N PHE A 74 3.01 -1.22 7.17
CA PHE A 74 3.61 -0.70 8.41
C PHE A 74 4.48 0.50 8.08
N ARG A 75 4.31 1.61 8.82
CA ARG A 75 5.27 2.72 8.78
C ARG A 75 6.60 2.23 9.37
N GLN A 76 7.69 2.44 8.64
CA GLN A 76 9.04 2.05 9.06
C GLN A 76 9.84 3.22 9.63
N ASP A 77 9.45 4.45 9.31
CA ASP A 77 9.98 5.67 9.89
C ASP A 77 8.86 6.56 10.46
N MET A 78 9.26 7.50 11.31
CA MET A 78 8.35 8.46 11.96
C MET A 78 7.72 9.43 10.94
N GLU A 79 8.40 9.67 9.82
CA GLU A 79 7.95 10.56 8.76
C GLU A 79 6.91 9.89 7.85
N GLY A 80 6.79 8.56 7.87
CA GLY A 80 5.91 7.79 6.99
C GLY A 80 6.34 7.81 5.52
N ILE A 81 7.64 7.93 5.28
CA ILE A 81 8.23 7.91 3.94
C ILE A 81 8.58 6.46 3.56
N LYS A 82 9.06 5.68 4.52
CA LYS A 82 9.37 4.27 4.34
C LYS A 82 8.29 3.38 4.92
N PHE A 83 7.94 2.35 4.15
CA PHE A 83 6.95 1.35 4.54
C PHE A 83 7.56 -0.04 4.46
N ARG A 84 7.22 -0.87 5.45
CA ARG A 84 7.39 -2.31 5.38
C ARG A 84 6.03 -2.93 5.07
N TYR A 85 6.01 -3.92 4.17
CA TYR A 85 4.80 -4.64 3.80
C TYR A 85 4.84 -6.06 4.33
N GLU A 86 3.70 -6.54 4.81
CA GLU A 86 3.43 -7.95 5.05
C GLU A 86 2.40 -8.40 4.02
N SER A 87 2.64 -9.52 3.35
CA SER A 87 1.79 -10.04 2.28
C SER A 87 2.05 -11.54 2.15
N PRO A 88 1.10 -12.33 1.63
CA PRO A 88 1.30 -13.75 1.34
C PRO A 88 2.54 -14.05 0.50
N ILE A 89 3.00 -13.11 -0.32
CA ILE A 89 4.16 -13.27 -1.21
C ILE A 89 5.52 -13.02 -0.53
N PHE A 90 5.55 -12.49 0.70
CA PHE A 90 6.78 -12.09 1.40
C PHE A 90 7.12 -12.97 2.63
N ASN A 91 6.52 -14.17 2.74
CA ASN A 91 6.84 -15.19 3.75
C ASN A 91 6.75 -14.73 5.22
N ASN A 92 5.67 -14.05 5.64
CA ASN A 92 5.45 -13.70 7.06
C ASN A 92 3.98 -13.62 7.49
N VAL A 93 3.06 -14.32 6.80
CA VAL A 93 1.68 -14.42 7.27
C VAL A 93 1.58 -15.68 8.12
N THR A 94 1.78 -15.56 9.43
CA THR A 94 1.32 -16.59 10.36
C THR A 94 -0.20 -16.44 10.44
N GLU A 95 -0.92 -17.49 10.02
CA GLU A 95 -2.37 -17.62 10.25
C GLU A 95 -2.71 -17.55 11.74
#